data_AF-A0A2E6GUI6-F1
#
_entry.id   AF-A0A2E6GUI6-F1
#
_cell.length_a   1.000
_cell.length_b   1.000
_cell.length_c   1.000
_cell.angle_alpha   90.00
_cell.angle_beta   90.00
_cell.angle_gamma   90.00
#
_symmetry.space_group_name_H-M   'P 1'
#
loop_
_entity.id
_entity.type
_entity.pdbx_description
1 polymer ?
#
loop_
_entity_poly.entity_id
_entity_poly.type
_entity_poly.pdbx_seq_one_letter_code
_entity_poly.pdbx_strand_id
1 'polypeptide(L)'
;MFKKPFFILFVTLNATILNGQNYCWTGKTGNLSFFDEKNWLDTLTGQKPDAESINPGKDININLTLTCEAEANAPIHLGTGILTIENGILNANSIHGGYVTIGKNGYLNLSDSVPLLNHTQLNFSASPGWLRTLSVKPYDFHINYISQITANEQTAIYPENIRIDNYYSNGSVIRKEDSSTTVLKIYSGESLQGDSGKITPYEIYKGENIPNNLENNIQSFILCKGYMATISVNIDGMGKSKVFIASESDLVVEKLPVLLSGGISFIRVIPWNWAAKKGVGGLNSGLNDSWHYLWSNNGSSTLNKEYSPMAWGSGGTDEADITKYKAMYKTTHILGFNEPDDCNGQSGQYNNLCIPDTAVMHYKNLMKTGLRMVSPACREQAWDDWLDSFNILAKENDVRIDVIAVHWYDWGGNPKNSPDADPNLIFGRFKNYLTKVYNHYQLPVWITEFNANLNRTTSVNYEFMKLAIPYLDSLDYVERYAWFQPVSDVADFYDTSGAYTSLGTYYKKNNSFPSIPERIYGHGNNLENTFDGTENNTQCSPHSSIFSYKSSQSIEKSFTLYPNPVNDKLNISSFLKVEDLRIYTLHGQLRKIFKNKKLIDVNDLPRGMYIVKINHHYSKTFIKN
;
A
#
# COMPACT_ATOMS: atom_id res chain seq x y z
N MET A 1 -23.12 -5.57 76.94
CA MET A 1 -22.96 -6.31 75.67
C MET A 1 -21.90 -5.56 74.86
N PHE A 2 -20.74 -6.18 74.64
CA PHE A 2 -19.54 -5.58 74.08
C PHE A 2 -19.67 -5.24 72.59
N LYS A 3 -19.19 -4.06 72.15
CA LYS A 3 -18.56 -3.88 70.84
C LYS A 3 -17.39 -2.90 70.94
N LYS A 4 -16.19 -3.40 70.63
CA LYS A 4 -14.92 -2.69 70.50
C LYS A 4 -14.96 -1.69 69.33
N PRO A 5 -14.20 -0.58 69.36
CA PRO A 5 -13.93 0.22 68.17
C PRO A 5 -12.89 -0.49 67.29
N PHE A 6 -13.17 -0.59 65.99
CA PHE A 6 -12.22 -1.04 64.97
C PHE A 6 -11.31 0.15 64.62
N PHE A 7 -10.01 0.04 64.90
CA PHE A 7 -8.99 0.94 64.38
C PHE A 7 -8.71 0.55 62.92
N ILE A 8 -9.05 1.41 61.97
CA ILE A 8 -8.62 1.27 60.58
C ILE A 8 -7.21 1.87 60.48
N LEU A 9 -6.22 1.01 60.33
CA LEU A 9 -4.83 1.37 60.04
C LEU A 9 -4.78 1.80 58.57
N PHE A 10 -4.68 3.11 58.31
CA PHE A 10 -4.32 3.62 56.99
C PHE A 10 -2.83 3.30 56.74
N VAL A 11 -2.56 2.20 56.04
CA VAL A 11 -1.25 1.96 55.44
C VAL A 11 -1.22 2.76 54.13
N THR A 12 -0.57 3.91 54.16
CA THR A 12 -0.18 4.62 52.94
C THR A 12 0.91 3.80 52.25
N LEU A 13 0.53 2.99 51.26
CA LEU A 13 1.49 2.47 50.28
C LEU A 13 1.99 3.68 49.49
N ASN A 14 3.16 4.19 49.85
CA ASN A 14 3.96 5.01 48.94
C ASN A 14 4.37 4.08 47.78
N ALA A 15 3.60 4.10 46.70
CA ALA A 15 4.03 3.58 45.42
C ALA A 15 5.24 4.42 44.99
N THR A 16 6.43 3.88 45.25
CA THR A 16 7.62 4.31 44.53
C THR A 16 7.36 3.96 43.07
N ILE A 17 7.08 4.98 42.26
CA ILE A 17 7.13 4.86 40.82
C ILE A 17 8.59 4.57 40.50
N LEU A 18 8.92 3.28 40.39
CA LEU A 18 10.14 2.82 39.74
C LEU A 18 10.06 3.38 38.33
N ASN A 19 10.80 4.45 38.06
CA ASN A 19 11.03 4.92 36.69
C ASN A 19 11.73 3.77 35.97
N GLY A 20 10.95 2.96 35.23
CA GLY A 20 11.49 1.92 34.37
C GLY A 20 12.54 2.53 33.45
N GLN A 21 13.69 1.87 33.35
CA GLN A 21 14.78 2.33 32.50
C GLN A 21 14.32 2.23 31.05
N ASN A 22 14.26 3.38 30.35
CA ASN A 22 13.76 3.48 28.99
C ASN A 22 14.92 3.73 28.03
N TYR A 23 15.13 2.80 27.10
CA TYR A 23 16.17 2.89 26.09
C TYR A 23 15.58 3.21 24.72
N CYS A 24 16.23 4.11 23.99
CA CYS A 24 15.85 4.47 22.64
C CYS A 24 16.87 3.97 21.62
N TRP A 25 16.38 3.58 20.46
CA TRP A 25 17.20 3.22 19.33
C TRP A 25 17.96 4.42 18.78
N THR A 26 19.23 4.19 18.47
CA THR A 26 20.16 5.17 17.92
C THR A 26 20.79 4.72 16.62
N GLY A 27 20.84 3.41 16.34
CA GLY A 27 21.54 2.86 15.18
C GLY A 27 23.02 3.27 15.08
N LYS A 28 23.62 3.67 16.21
CA LYS A 28 24.92 4.38 16.25
C LYS A 28 26.07 3.56 15.67
N THR A 29 25.98 2.22 15.68
CA THR A 29 27.03 1.37 15.13
C THR A 29 26.97 1.26 13.60
N GLY A 30 25.88 1.73 12.98
CA GLY A 30 25.65 1.62 11.54
C GLY A 30 25.15 0.25 11.09
N ASN A 31 25.01 -0.71 11.99
CA ASN A 31 24.30 -1.96 11.71
C ASN A 31 22.84 -1.86 12.15
N LEU A 32 21.98 -2.71 11.58
CA LEU A 32 20.56 -2.78 11.90
C LEU A 32 20.24 -3.76 13.05
N SER A 33 21.24 -4.37 13.69
CA SER A 33 21.00 -5.46 14.64
C SER A 33 20.28 -4.98 15.90
N PHE A 34 19.04 -5.43 16.09
CA PHE A 34 18.24 -5.15 17.26
C PHE A 34 18.93 -5.58 18.57
N PHE A 35 19.70 -6.67 18.51
CA PHE A 35 20.40 -7.25 19.66
C PHE A 35 21.80 -6.64 19.92
N ASP A 36 22.23 -5.63 19.14
CA ASP A 36 23.46 -4.90 19.46
C ASP A 36 23.14 -3.81 20.50
N GLU A 37 23.51 -4.01 21.77
CA GLU A 37 23.22 -3.03 22.83
C GLU A 37 23.82 -1.65 22.54
N LYS A 38 24.86 -1.56 21.70
CA LYS A 38 25.45 -0.26 21.32
C LYS A 38 24.53 0.58 20.44
N ASN A 39 23.50 -0.01 19.86
CA ASN A 39 22.44 0.71 19.14
C ASN A 39 21.39 1.31 20.06
N TRP A 40 21.42 1.03 21.36
CA TRP A 40 20.46 1.54 22.33
C TRP A 40 21.10 2.50 23.31
N LEU A 41 20.39 3.55 23.72
CA LEU A 41 20.82 4.48 24.76
C LEU A 41 19.68 4.77 25.73
N ASP A 42 19.99 4.75 27.02
CA ASP A 42 19.12 5.19 28.11
C ASP A 42 18.78 6.68 27.92
N THR A 43 17.50 7.00 27.92
CA THR A 43 16.96 8.34 27.67
C THR A 43 17.28 9.37 28.76
N LEU A 44 17.75 8.93 29.93
CA LEU A 44 18.14 9.78 31.05
C LEU A 44 19.66 9.88 31.18
N THR A 45 20.36 8.75 31.08
CA THR A 45 21.80 8.67 31.38
C THR A 45 22.68 8.76 30.15
N GLY A 46 22.13 8.52 28.96
CA GLY A 46 22.90 8.43 27.71
C GLY A 46 23.88 7.25 27.68
N GLN A 47 23.74 6.29 28.61
CA GLN A 47 24.53 5.06 28.63
C GLN A 47 23.84 3.99 27.80
N LYS A 48 24.64 3.11 27.20
CA LYS A 48 24.12 1.88 26.57
C LYS A 48 23.61 0.91 27.64
N PRO A 49 22.71 -0.02 27.30
CA PRO A 49 22.34 -1.11 28.18
C PRO A 49 23.55 -1.92 28.67
N ASP A 50 23.36 -2.55 29.83
CA ASP A 50 24.31 -3.52 30.37
C ASP A 50 24.57 -4.63 29.36
N ALA A 51 25.80 -5.15 29.35
CA ALA A 51 26.15 -6.24 28.46
C ALA A 51 25.21 -7.44 28.69
N GLU A 52 24.79 -8.07 27.61
CA GLU A 52 23.91 -9.23 27.58
C GLU A 52 22.43 -8.99 27.94
N SER A 53 22.02 -7.74 28.14
CA SER A 53 20.63 -7.39 28.48
C SER A 53 19.66 -7.41 27.30
N ILE A 54 20.17 -7.35 26.06
CA ILE A 54 19.37 -7.41 24.82
C ILE A 54 19.92 -8.53 23.94
N ASN A 55 19.70 -9.77 24.34
CA ASN A 55 20.26 -10.95 23.67
C ASN A 55 19.18 -11.82 23.02
N PRO A 56 19.51 -12.51 21.92
CA PRO A 56 18.64 -13.54 21.34
C PRO A 56 18.26 -14.61 22.37
N GLY A 57 16.97 -14.94 22.45
CA GLY A 57 16.45 -16.03 23.30
C GLY A 57 16.48 -15.79 24.81
N LYS A 58 16.92 -14.62 25.29
CA LYS A 58 16.88 -14.21 26.70
C LYS A 58 15.81 -13.13 26.91
N ASP A 59 15.15 -13.14 28.06
CA ASP A 59 14.13 -12.15 28.38
C ASP A 59 14.71 -10.73 28.52
N ILE A 60 14.24 -9.83 27.66
CA ILE A 60 14.59 -8.42 27.57
C ILE A 60 13.66 -7.63 28.49
N ASN A 61 13.87 -7.74 29.79
CA ASN A 61 13.03 -7.15 30.85
C ASN A 61 13.18 -5.62 31.01
N ILE A 62 13.32 -4.89 29.90
CA ILE A 62 13.52 -3.44 29.85
C ILE A 62 12.60 -2.80 28.81
N ASN A 63 12.40 -1.49 28.91
CA ASN A 63 11.57 -0.74 27.97
C ASN A 63 12.43 -0.21 26.81
N LEU A 64 11.99 -0.48 25.59
CA LEU A 64 12.68 -0.17 24.34
C LEU A 64 11.78 0.68 23.44
N THR A 65 12.33 1.75 22.86
CA THR A 65 11.63 2.58 21.86
C THR A 65 12.45 2.64 20.57
N LEU A 66 11.90 2.07 19.50
CA LEU A 66 12.48 2.01 18.16
C LEU A 66 11.91 3.14 17.28
N THR A 67 12.79 3.98 16.74
CA THR A 67 12.43 5.12 15.88
C THR A 67 13.03 5.08 14.48
N CYS A 68 13.61 3.94 14.10
CA CYS A 68 14.23 3.69 12.81
C CYS A 68 14.11 2.22 12.44
N GLU A 69 14.76 1.83 11.35
CA GLU A 69 14.88 0.43 10.96
C GLU A 69 15.80 -0.36 11.90
N ALA A 70 15.36 -1.58 12.24
CA ALA A 70 16.12 -2.60 12.94
C ALA A 70 15.71 -4.00 12.48
N GLU A 71 16.62 -4.95 12.66
CA GLU A 71 16.49 -6.36 12.31
C GLU A 71 16.83 -7.24 13.51
N ALA A 72 15.93 -8.16 13.84
CA ALA A 72 16.13 -9.20 14.82
C ALA A 72 16.14 -10.57 14.12
N ASN A 73 17.34 -11.10 13.91
CA ASN A 73 17.56 -12.40 13.24
C ASN A 73 17.31 -13.62 14.16
N ALA A 74 16.53 -13.42 15.23
CA ALA A 74 16.11 -14.43 16.18
C ALA A 74 14.81 -13.96 16.87
N PRO A 75 14.04 -14.89 17.49
CA PRO A 75 12.90 -14.52 18.32
C PRO A 75 13.26 -13.49 19.40
N ILE A 76 12.40 -12.47 19.56
CA ILE A 76 12.54 -11.47 20.62
C ILE A 76 11.74 -11.93 21.82
N HIS A 77 12.43 -12.19 22.93
CA HIS A 77 11.80 -12.54 24.19
C HIS A 77 11.70 -11.28 25.04
N LEU A 78 10.51 -10.68 25.16
CA LEU A 78 10.37 -9.43 25.90
C LEU A 78 10.27 -9.66 27.42
N GLY A 79 9.90 -10.84 27.91
CA GLY A 79 9.69 -11.07 29.34
C GLY A 79 8.67 -10.06 29.91
N THR A 80 9.11 -9.20 30.83
CA THR A 80 8.30 -8.08 31.38
C THR A 80 8.54 -6.73 30.68
N GLY A 81 9.38 -6.69 29.65
CA GLY A 81 9.73 -5.49 28.90
C GLY A 81 8.63 -5.01 27.96
N ILE A 82 8.75 -3.76 27.57
CA ILE A 82 7.85 -3.09 26.62
C ILE A 82 8.66 -2.69 25.39
N LEU A 83 8.16 -3.01 24.20
CA LEU A 83 8.72 -2.54 22.94
C LEU A 83 7.77 -1.56 22.26
N THR A 84 8.16 -0.30 22.11
CA THR A 84 7.43 0.71 21.36
C THR A 84 8.10 0.93 20.00
N ILE A 85 7.33 0.92 18.92
CA ILE A 85 7.81 1.19 17.56
C ILE A 85 7.03 2.40 17.03
N GLU A 86 7.73 3.50 16.75
CA GLU A 86 7.13 4.75 16.25
C GLU A 86 8.09 5.42 15.27
N ASN A 87 7.64 5.73 14.05
CA ASN A 87 8.52 6.14 12.93
C ASN A 87 9.65 5.13 12.65
N GLY A 88 9.44 3.86 12.98
CA GLY A 88 10.43 2.80 12.90
C GLY A 88 9.89 1.54 12.23
N ILE A 89 10.81 0.70 11.77
CA ILE A 89 10.50 -0.60 11.15
C ILE A 89 11.31 -1.66 11.89
N LEU A 90 10.64 -2.68 12.42
CA LEU A 90 11.29 -3.85 12.98
C LEU A 90 10.97 -5.06 12.11
N ASN A 91 12.00 -5.66 11.52
CA ASN A 91 11.91 -6.98 10.92
C ASN A 91 12.38 -8.02 11.95
N ALA A 92 11.53 -8.98 12.31
CA ALA A 92 11.85 -10.00 13.31
C ALA A 92 11.25 -11.36 12.93
N ASN A 93 11.72 -12.43 13.56
CA ASN A 93 11.11 -13.75 13.40
C ASN A 93 9.73 -13.81 14.08
N SER A 94 9.71 -13.62 15.41
CA SER A 94 8.54 -13.70 16.28
C SER A 94 8.78 -12.89 17.56
N ILE A 95 7.70 -12.59 18.29
CA ILE A 95 7.74 -11.96 19.61
C ILE A 95 7.19 -12.93 20.66
N HIS A 96 7.91 -13.08 21.77
CA HIS A 96 7.59 -13.99 22.86
C HIS A 96 7.42 -13.19 24.16
N GLY A 97 6.22 -13.19 24.72
CA GLY A 97 5.87 -12.47 25.95
C GLY A 97 5.92 -10.95 25.82
N GLY A 98 5.75 -10.27 26.96
CA GLY A 98 5.80 -8.81 27.07
C GLY A 98 4.70 -8.06 26.32
N TYR A 99 4.96 -6.77 26.11
CA TYR A 99 4.00 -5.84 25.54
C TYR A 99 4.61 -5.05 24.38
N VAL A 100 3.94 -5.01 23.24
CA VAL A 100 4.36 -4.26 22.05
C VAL A 100 3.39 -3.12 21.80
N THR A 101 3.90 -1.90 21.61
CA THR A 101 3.12 -0.73 21.20
C THR A 101 3.52 -0.31 19.79
N ILE A 102 2.57 -0.34 18.85
CA ILE A 102 2.73 0.20 17.50
C ILE A 102 2.14 1.61 17.47
N GLY A 103 3.04 2.60 17.41
CA GLY A 103 2.70 4.01 17.28
C GLY A 103 2.59 4.48 15.84
N LYS A 104 2.53 5.80 15.65
CA LYS A 104 2.45 6.41 14.33
C LYS A 104 3.70 6.09 13.52
N ASN A 105 3.51 5.68 12.27
CA ASN A 105 4.54 5.18 11.38
C ASN A 105 5.38 4.05 12.00
N GLY A 106 4.79 3.27 12.91
CA GLY A 106 5.40 2.08 13.49
C GLY A 106 5.06 0.83 12.67
N TYR A 107 6.07 0.04 12.32
CA TYR A 107 5.88 -1.13 11.47
C TYR A 107 6.63 -2.34 12.04
N LEU A 108 5.90 -3.37 12.42
CA LEU A 108 6.45 -4.65 12.86
C LEU A 108 6.20 -5.70 11.78
N ASN A 109 7.25 -6.35 11.29
CA ASN A 109 7.17 -7.41 10.29
C ASN A 109 7.69 -8.71 10.90
N LEU A 110 6.84 -9.73 10.97
CA LEU A 110 7.12 -11.04 11.57
C LEU A 110 7.14 -12.13 10.50
N SER A 111 8.25 -12.86 10.40
CA SER A 111 8.43 -13.86 9.34
C SER A 111 7.96 -15.26 9.73
N ASP A 112 7.93 -15.58 11.03
CA ASP A 112 7.64 -16.93 11.50
C ASP A 112 6.14 -17.29 11.40
N SER A 113 5.87 -18.59 11.28
CA SER A 113 4.52 -19.17 11.21
C SER A 113 3.75 -19.09 12.54
N VAL A 114 4.49 -18.92 13.64
CA VAL A 114 3.94 -18.62 14.97
C VAL A 114 4.49 -17.25 15.39
N PRO A 115 3.86 -16.14 14.96
CA PRO A 115 4.43 -14.80 15.11
C PRO A 115 4.41 -14.27 16.55
N LEU A 116 3.41 -14.67 17.35
CA LEU A 116 3.24 -14.18 18.73
C LEU A 116 3.07 -15.37 19.69
N LEU A 117 3.94 -15.48 20.69
CA LEU A 117 3.95 -16.56 21.68
C LEU A 117 3.92 -16.04 23.12
N ASN A 118 3.74 -16.95 24.09
CA ASN A 118 3.88 -16.70 25.53
C ASN A 118 3.08 -15.51 26.04
N HIS A 119 1.82 -15.38 25.59
CA HIS A 119 0.90 -14.31 25.98
C HIS A 119 1.36 -12.89 25.61
N THR A 120 2.18 -12.73 24.57
CA THR A 120 2.50 -11.42 23.97
C THR A 120 1.21 -10.60 23.81
N GLN A 121 1.24 -9.33 24.23
CA GLN A 121 0.17 -8.38 23.96
C GLN A 121 0.67 -7.31 23.00
N LEU A 122 -0.16 -6.89 22.05
CA LEU A 122 0.16 -5.83 21.11
C LEU A 122 -0.95 -4.78 21.10
N ASN A 123 -0.57 -3.52 21.17
CA ASN A 123 -1.48 -2.38 21.11
C ASN A 123 -1.12 -1.45 19.94
N PHE A 124 -2.11 -1.12 19.13
CA PHE A 124 -2.01 -0.03 18.16
C PHE A 124 -2.44 1.27 18.84
N SER A 125 -1.50 2.15 19.14
CA SER A 125 -1.76 3.44 19.79
C SER A 125 -2.04 4.57 18.80
N ALA A 126 -1.55 4.47 17.55
CA ALA A 126 -1.75 5.47 16.52
C ALA A 126 -1.67 4.88 15.10
N SER A 127 -2.17 5.63 14.13
CA SER A 127 -2.16 5.31 12.70
C SER A 127 -1.45 6.42 11.90
N PRO A 128 -0.88 6.10 10.71
CA PRO A 128 -0.77 4.77 10.14
C PRO A 128 0.32 3.94 10.83
N GLY A 129 0.23 2.62 10.74
CA GLY A 129 1.16 1.66 11.33
C GLY A 129 0.62 0.24 11.13
N TRP A 130 1.47 -0.78 11.21
CA TRP A 130 1.02 -2.17 11.08
C TRP A 130 1.84 -3.18 11.87
N LEU A 131 1.19 -4.31 12.14
CA LEU A 131 1.82 -5.61 12.28
C LEU A 131 1.61 -6.37 10.96
N ARG A 132 2.69 -6.81 10.31
CA ARG A 132 2.65 -7.67 9.13
C ARG A 132 3.19 -9.03 9.49
N THR A 133 2.49 -10.09 9.09
CA THR A 133 2.99 -11.47 9.16
C THR A 133 3.26 -11.96 7.74
N LEU A 134 4.36 -12.68 7.53
CA LEU A 134 4.71 -13.22 6.20
C LEU A 134 4.11 -14.62 5.96
N SER A 135 3.78 -15.33 7.04
CA SER A 135 3.45 -16.76 7.02
C SER A 135 2.13 -17.10 7.72
N VAL A 136 1.31 -16.10 8.10
CA VAL A 136 0.00 -16.29 8.73
C VAL A 136 -1.09 -15.54 7.96
N LYS A 137 -2.05 -16.29 7.42
CA LYS A 137 -3.14 -15.73 6.63
C LYS A 137 -4.11 -14.93 7.50
N PRO A 138 -4.89 -14.00 6.90
CA PRO A 138 -5.85 -13.19 7.64
C PRO A 138 -6.81 -13.97 8.54
N TYR A 139 -7.38 -15.07 8.05
CA TYR A 139 -8.28 -15.91 8.83
C TYR A 139 -7.57 -16.58 10.02
N ASP A 140 -6.40 -17.16 9.78
CA ASP A 140 -5.63 -17.83 10.83
C ASP A 140 -5.13 -16.81 11.86
N PHE A 141 -4.80 -15.59 11.43
CA PHE A 141 -4.47 -14.50 12.33
C PHE A 141 -5.66 -14.16 13.24
N HIS A 142 -6.82 -13.92 12.62
CA HIS A 142 -8.05 -13.55 13.32
C HIS A 142 -8.47 -14.60 14.36
N ILE A 143 -8.37 -15.89 14.04
CA ILE A 143 -8.80 -16.94 14.97
C ILE A 143 -7.79 -17.15 16.12
N ASN A 144 -6.49 -17.11 15.82
CA ASN A 144 -5.48 -17.55 16.79
C ASN A 144 -4.83 -16.41 17.60
N TYR A 145 -4.83 -15.18 17.09
CA TYR A 145 -4.03 -14.09 17.66
C TYR A 145 -4.84 -12.84 18.00
N ILE A 146 -6.10 -12.72 17.60
CA ILE A 146 -6.86 -11.48 17.78
C ILE A 146 -7.04 -11.07 19.24
N SER A 147 -7.12 -12.04 20.16
CA SER A 147 -7.24 -11.80 21.60
C SER A 147 -5.99 -11.19 22.22
N GLN A 148 -4.87 -11.19 21.50
CA GLN A 148 -3.60 -10.57 21.90
C GLN A 148 -3.50 -9.12 21.41
N ILE A 149 -4.47 -8.65 20.62
CA ILE A 149 -4.43 -7.35 19.95
C ILE A 149 -5.39 -6.37 20.62
N THR A 150 -4.94 -5.14 20.80
CA THR A 150 -5.73 -4.00 21.23
C THR A 150 -5.51 -2.81 20.29
N ALA A 151 -6.48 -1.91 20.23
CA ALA A 151 -6.39 -0.63 19.54
C ALA A 151 -6.78 0.47 20.53
N ASN A 152 -5.87 1.40 20.79
CA ASN A 152 -5.99 2.40 21.88
C ASN A 152 -6.33 1.73 23.23
N GLU A 153 -5.67 0.61 23.55
CA GLU A 153 -5.91 -0.20 24.76
C GLU A 153 -7.33 -0.81 24.88
N GLN A 154 -8.15 -0.71 23.84
CA GLN A 154 -9.42 -1.42 23.75
C GLN A 154 -9.24 -2.74 23.00
N THR A 155 -9.99 -3.77 23.37
CA THR A 155 -9.98 -5.07 22.68
C THR A 155 -10.17 -4.88 21.17
N ALA A 156 -9.37 -5.59 20.38
CA ALA A 156 -9.51 -5.59 18.93
C ALA A 156 -10.82 -6.26 18.50
N ILE A 157 -11.58 -5.57 17.65
CA ILE A 157 -12.84 -6.03 17.05
C ILE A 157 -12.70 -5.80 15.54
N TYR A 158 -12.62 -6.88 14.78
CA TYR A 158 -12.59 -6.82 13.32
C TYR A 158 -14.02 -6.83 12.74
N PRO A 159 -14.34 -6.01 11.74
CA PRO A 159 -13.51 -4.98 11.11
C PRO A 159 -13.71 -3.56 11.70
N GLU A 160 -14.15 -3.45 12.95
CA GLU A 160 -14.60 -2.18 13.55
C GLU A 160 -13.45 -1.22 13.92
N ASN A 161 -12.53 -1.65 14.80
CA ASN A 161 -11.42 -0.82 15.27
C ASN A 161 -10.04 -1.31 14.79
N ILE A 162 -10.02 -2.45 14.10
CA ILE A 162 -8.86 -3.00 13.43
C ILE A 162 -9.26 -3.55 12.06
N ARG A 163 -8.26 -3.62 11.19
CA ARG A 163 -8.37 -4.17 9.85
C ARG A 163 -7.29 -5.21 9.62
N ILE A 164 -7.66 -6.28 8.93
CA ILE A 164 -6.78 -7.38 8.57
C ILE A 164 -6.84 -7.56 7.06
N ASP A 165 -5.79 -7.16 6.36
CA ASP A 165 -5.62 -7.31 4.92
C ASP A 165 -4.78 -8.54 4.57
N ASN A 166 -4.91 -8.97 3.32
CA ASN A 166 -4.00 -9.94 2.74
C ASN A 166 -2.57 -9.38 2.69
N TYR A 167 -1.59 -10.26 2.86
CA TYR A 167 -0.23 -10.04 2.40
C TYR A 167 0.17 -11.18 1.47
N TYR A 168 -0.24 -11.02 0.22
CA TYR A 168 -0.16 -12.01 -0.86
C TYR A 168 -0.83 -13.33 -0.47
N SER A 169 -0.25 -14.48 -0.84
CA SER A 169 -0.88 -15.79 -0.62
C SER A 169 -0.90 -16.25 0.83
N ASN A 170 0.07 -15.84 1.65
CA ASN A 170 0.37 -16.51 2.92
C ASN A 170 0.35 -15.60 4.15
N GLY A 171 0.56 -14.30 3.97
CA GLY A 171 0.67 -13.36 5.07
C GLY A 171 -0.59 -12.53 5.30
N SER A 172 -0.51 -11.67 6.31
CA SER A 172 -1.54 -10.69 6.63
C SER A 172 -0.92 -9.37 7.09
N VAL A 173 -1.64 -8.27 6.85
CA VAL A 173 -1.32 -6.94 7.41
C VAL A 173 -2.44 -6.53 8.35
N ILE A 174 -2.10 -6.33 9.62
CA ILE A 174 -3.00 -5.92 10.69
C ILE A 174 -2.69 -4.48 11.04
N ARG A 175 -3.73 -3.65 11.06
CA ARG A 175 -3.63 -2.22 11.35
C ARG A 175 -4.84 -1.75 12.10
N LYS A 176 -4.67 -0.66 12.85
CA LYS A 176 -5.79 0.06 13.45
C LYS A 176 -6.67 0.65 12.35
N GLU A 177 -7.98 0.46 12.47
CA GLU A 177 -8.97 1.09 11.61
C GLU A 177 -9.21 2.51 12.14
N ASP A 178 -8.81 3.51 11.36
CA ASP A 178 -8.82 4.91 11.78
C ASP A 178 -9.15 5.82 10.57
N SER A 179 -10.42 6.19 10.45
CA SER A 179 -10.90 7.08 9.39
C SER A 179 -10.43 8.53 9.54
N SER A 180 -9.84 8.90 10.68
CA SER A 180 -9.33 10.25 10.93
C SER A 180 -7.84 10.42 10.59
N THR A 181 -7.14 9.31 10.33
CA THR A 181 -5.70 9.35 10.08
C THR A 181 -5.38 10.04 8.76
N THR A 182 -4.37 10.91 8.77
CA THR A 182 -3.88 11.54 7.54
C THR A 182 -3.00 10.55 6.79
N VAL A 183 -3.43 10.17 5.59
CA VAL A 183 -2.78 9.13 4.76
C VAL A 183 -2.24 9.69 3.45
N LEU A 184 -2.67 10.88 3.07
CA LEU A 184 -2.13 11.64 1.95
C LEU A 184 -2.01 13.10 2.37
N LYS A 185 -0.88 13.72 2.02
CA LYS A 185 -0.68 15.16 2.19
C LYS A 185 -0.38 15.80 0.84
N ILE A 186 -1.18 16.79 0.49
CA ILE A 186 -1.12 17.52 -0.78
C ILE A 186 -0.50 18.91 -0.56
N TYR A 187 0.09 19.47 -1.61
CA TYR A 187 0.87 20.71 -1.54
C TYR A 187 0.64 21.60 -2.75
N SER A 188 0.59 22.92 -2.54
CA SER A 188 0.40 23.90 -3.64
C SER A 188 1.65 24.19 -4.46
N GLY A 189 2.84 23.83 -3.96
CA GLY A 189 4.10 23.92 -4.69
C GLY A 189 4.63 22.54 -5.09
N GLU A 190 5.52 22.51 -6.08
CA GLU A 190 6.35 21.33 -6.36
C GLU A 190 7.24 21.02 -5.13
N SER A 191 7.77 19.79 -5.09
CA SER A 191 8.70 19.31 -4.06
C SER A 191 8.19 19.44 -2.62
N LEU A 192 6.89 19.17 -2.43
CA LEU A 192 6.20 19.21 -1.13
C LEU A 192 6.28 20.58 -0.44
N GLN A 193 6.26 21.68 -1.22
CA GLN A 193 6.34 23.06 -0.72
C GLN A 193 4.99 23.79 -0.74
N GLY A 194 4.92 24.94 -0.08
CA GLY A 194 3.74 25.81 -0.07
C GLY A 194 2.68 25.40 0.94
N ASP A 195 1.45 25.84 0.70
CA ASP A 195 0.28 25.49 1.49
C ASP A 195 0.00 23.99 1.35
N SER A 196 -0.47 23.35 2.41
CA SER A 196 -0.67 21.90 2.41
C SER A 196 -2.02 21.49 2.97
N GLY A 197 -2.60 20.44 2.43
CA GLY A 197 -3.88 19.86 2.84
C GLY A 197 -3.72 18.42 3.33
N LYS A 198 -4.56 18.00 4.27
CA LYS A 198 -4.56 16.64 4.84
C LYS A 198 -5.75 15.87 4.30
N ILE A 199 -5.50 14.67 3.79
CA ILE A 199 -6.49 13.78 3.21
C ILE A 199 -6.56 12.52 4.07
N THR A 200 -7.75 12.16 4.50
CA THR A 200 -8.04 10.95 5.29
C THR A 200 -8.54 9.81 4.39
N PRO A 201 -8.51 8.53 4.83
CA PRO A 201 -9.02 7.43 4.02
C PRO A 201 -10.56 7.46 3.94
N TYR A 202 -11.10 6.77 2.92
CA TYR A 202 -12.53 6.55 2.64
C TYR A 202 -13.33 7.75 2.16
N GLU A 203 -13.00 8.95 2.64
CA GLU A 203 -13.60 10.19 2.19
C GLU A 203 -13.22 10.51 0.73
N ILE A 204 -14.16 11.12 -0.01
CA ILE A 204 -13.92 11.65 -1.35
C ILE A 204 -13.84 13.17 -1.25
N TYR A 205 -12.65 13.70 -1.47
CA TYR A 205 -12.40 15.14 -1.51
C TYR A 205 -12.57 15.62 -2.93
N LYS A 206 -13.49 16.56 -3.15
CA LYS A 206 -13.79 17.08 -4.48
C LYS A 206 -14.20 18.54 -4.43
N GLY A 207 -13.81 19.30 -5.44
CA GLY A 207 -14.15 20.71 -5.51
C GLY A 207 -13.58 21.51 -4.34
N GLU A 208 -14.37 22.48 -3.86
CA GLU A 208 -14.09 23.30 -2.68
C GLU A 208 -13.89 22.49 -1.38
N ASN A 209 -14.31 21.22 -1.34
CA ASN A 209 -14.05 20.35 -0.18
C ASN A 209 -12.59 19.85 -0.13
N ILE A 210 -11.79 20.07 -1.17
CA ILE A 210 -10.34 19.85 -1.11
C ILE A 210 -9.75 20.86 -0.10
N PRO A 211 -9.03 20.40 0.94
CA PRO A 211 -8.66 21.26 2.06
C PRO A 211 -7.80 22.46 1.65
N ASN A 212 -7.94 23.56 2.40
CA ASN A 212 -7.14 24.78 2.26
C ASN A 212 -7.21 25.43 0.87
N ASN A 213 -8.37 25.32 0.19
CA ASN A 213 -8.61 25.88 -1.15
C ASN A 213 -7.57 25.41 -2.18
N LEU A 214 -7.10 24.17 -2.02
CA LEU A 214 -6.07 23.60 -2.90
C LEU A 214 -6.63 23.00 -4.20
N GLU A 215 -7.96 23.01 -4.40
CA GLU A 215 -8.55 22.62 -5.68
C GLU A 215 -7.83 23.31 -6.85
N ASN A 216 -7.45 22.53 -7.86
CA ASN A 216 -6.69 22.93 -9.05
C ASN A 216 -5.28 23.52 -8.80
N ASN A 217 -4.91 23.77 -7.55
CA ASN A 217 -3.64 24.38 -7.16
C ASN A 217 -2.61 23.37 -6.63
N ILE A 218 -2.98 22.10 -6.47
CA ILE A 218 -2.05 21.04 -6.04
C ILE A 218 -0.95 20.86 -7.10
N GLN A 219 0.31 20.73 -6.66
CA GLN A 219 1.49 20.55 -7.52
C GLN A 219 2.36 19.36 -7.10
N SER A 220 2.24 18.89 -5.85
CA SER A 220 2.95 17.71 -5.35
C SER A 220 2.20 17.07 -4.19
N PHE A 221 2.52 15.81 -3.87
CA PHE A 221 1.93 15.11 -2.73
C PHE A 221 2.80 13.95 -2.22
N ILE A 222 2.53 13.53 -0.99
CA ILE A 222 3.07 12.32 -0.38
C ILE A 222 1.93 11.41 0.11
N LEU A 223 1.91 10.17 -0.37
CA LEU A 223 0.98 9.11 0.01
C LEU A 223 1.68 8.14 0.96
N CYS A 224 1.11 7.91 2.14
CA CYS A 224 1.63 6.96 3.12
C CYS A 224 1.51 5.53 2.61
N LYS A 225 2.51 4.69 2.93
CA LYS A 225 2.47 3.25 2.62
C LYS A 225 1.28 2.53 3.24
N GLY A 226 0.81 1.51 2.54
CA GLY A 226 -0.41 0.77 2.82
C GLY A 226 -1.68 1.41 2.25
N TYR A 227 -1.57 2.39 1.34
CA TYR A 227 -2.73 3.11 0.78
C TYR A 227 -2.63 3.28 -0.74
N MET A 228 -3.80 3.37 -1.37
CA MET A 228 -3.97 3.66 -2.79
C MET A 228 -4.75 4.96 -2.95
N ALA A 229 -4.27 5.88 -3.79
CA ALA A 229 -4.93 7.12 -4.12
C ALA A 229 -5.34 7.15 -5.59
N THR A 230 -6.59 7.55 -5.85
CA THR A 230 -7.03 7.96 -7.18
C THR A 230 -7.21 9.47 -7.20
N ILE A 231 -6.60 10.10 -8.20
CA ILE A 231 -6.62 11.55 -8.40
C ILE A 231 -7.16 11.83 -9.81
N SER A 232 -8.04 12.82 -9.94
CA SER A 232 -8.64 13.22 -11.21
C SER A 232 -8.75 14.75 -11.34
N VAL A 233 -8.73 15.22 -12.59
CA VAL A 233 -8.94 16.62 -12.96
C VAL A 233 -10.41 17.06 -12.91
N ASN A 234 -11.36 16.13 -12.97
CA ASN A 234 -12.79 16.47 -12.89
C ASN A 234 -13.35 16.18 -11.50
N ILE A 235 -14.28 17.03 -11.06
CA ILE A 235 -14.89 16.98 -9.71
C ILE A 235 -15.65 15.68 -9.41
N ASP A 236 -16.10 14.97 -10.44
CA ASP A 236 -16.82 13.70 -10.31
C ASP A 236 -15.89 12.47 -10.33
N GLY A 237 -14.58 12.67 -10.54
CA GLY A 237 -13.59 11.61 -10.65
C GLY A 237 -13.41 11.05 -12.06
N MET A 238 -14.16 11.54 -13.06
CA MET A 238 -14.02 11.15 -14.46
C MET A 238 -12.88 11.89 -15.17
N GLY A 239 -12.65 11.60 -16.46
CA GLY A 239 -11.65 12.27 -17.27
C GLY A 239 -10.21 11.92 -16.88
N LYS A 240 -9.26 12.78 -17.22
CA LYS A 240 -7.83 12.53 -16.96
C LYS A 240 -7.57 12.28 -15.49
N SER A 241 -7.09 11.08 -15.20
CA SER A 241 -6.98 10.57 -13.85
C SER A 241 -5.91 9.50 -13.74
N LYS A 242 -5.37 9.29 -12.53
CA LYS A 242 -4.30 8.34 -12.26
C LYS A 242 -4.47 7.67 -10.90
N VAL A 243 -4.03 6.41 -10.82
CA VAL A 243 -3.93 5.65 -9.56
C VAL A 243 -2.49 5.63 -9.10
N PHE A 244 -2.28 5.87 -7.81
CA PHE A 244 -1.00 5.74 -7.13
C PHE A 244 -1.16 4.73 -5.99
N ILE A 245 -0.24 3.78 -5.83
CA ILE A 245 -0.22 2.83 -4.72
C ILE A 245 1.08 3.00 -3.96
N ALA A 246 0.99 3.42 -2.70
CA ALA A 246 2.10 3.33 -1.77
C ALA A 246 1.97 1.98 -1.08
N SER A 247 2.61 0.94 -1.60
CA SER A 247 2.47 -0.43 -1.10
C SER A 247 3.29 -0.58 0.19
N GLU A 248 4.62 -0.63 0.08
CA GLU A 248 5.53 -0.88 1.20
C GLU A 248 6.45 0.31 1.50
N SER A 249 6.33 1.41 0.75
CA SER A 249 7.07 2.65 0.95
C SER A 249 6.17 3.84 0.69
N ASP A 250 6.43 4.96 1.38
CA ASP A 250 5.68 6.18 1.09
C ASP A 250 6.01 6.60 -0.34
N LEU A 251 4.99 7.03 -1.07
CA LEU A 251 5.11 7.45 -2.46
C LEU A 251 5.07 8.97 -2.51
N VAL A 252 6.13 9.59 -3.04
CA VAL A 252 6.21 11.04 -3.24
C VAL A 252 6.11 11.37 -4.72
N VAL A 253 5.13 12.19 -5.08
CA VAL A 253 5.05 12.86 -6.38
C VAL A 253 5.56 14.28 -6.18
N GLU A 254 6.82 14.52 -6.54
CA GLU A 254 7.48 15.83 -6.40
C GLU A 254 6.93 16.88 -7.36
N LYS A 255 6.35 16.44 -8.48
CA LYS A 255 5.69 17.26 -9.47
C LYS A 255 4.56 16.45 -10.12
N LEU A 256 3.40 17.07 -10.32
CA LEU A 256 2.29 16.39 -10.99
C LEU A 256 2.66 15.91 -12.40
N PRO A 257 2.21 14.70 -12.80
CA PRO A 257 2.32 14.25 -14.17
C PRO A 257 1.57 15.16 -15.13
N VAL A 258 1.98 15.15 -16.40
CA VAL A 258 1.37 15.97 -17.46
C VAL A 258 -0.12 15.64 -17.60
N LEU A 259 -0.51 14.38 -17.44
CA LEU A 259 -1.92 13.98 -17.42
C LEU A 259 -2.79 14.78 -16.43
N LEU A 260 -2.22 15.24 -15.31
CA LEU A 260 -2.93 15.96 -14.24
C LEU A 260 -2.68 17.48 -14.28
N SER A 261 -2.07 18.01 -15.34
CA SER A 261 -1.73 19.44 -15.45
C SER A 261 -2.93 20.38 -15.51
N GLY A 262 -4.14 19.84 -15.74
CA GLY A 262 -5.40 20.59 -15.72
C GLY A 262 -5.83 21.06 -14.33
N GLY A 263 -5.13 20.64 -13.28
CA GLY A 263 -5.51 20.87 -11.89
C GLY A 263 -6.26 19.68 -11.32
N ILE A 264 -6.11 19.44 -10.01
CA ILE A 264 -6.78 18.32 -9.31
C ILE A 264 -8.07 18.82 -8.67
N SER A 265 -9.19 18.20 -9.03
CA SER A 265 -10.53 18.47 -8.45
C SER A 265 -11.18 17.24 -7.80
N PHE A 266 -10.54 16.08 -7.82
CA PHE A 266 -11.01 14.88 -7.13
C PHE A 266 -9.86 14.07 -6.55
N ILE A 267 -10.01 13.64 -5.30
CA ILE A 267 -9.08 12.76 -4.58
C ILE A 267 -9.88 11.73 -3.79
N ARG A 268 -9.55 10.45 -3.97
CA ARG A 268 -10.02 9.35 -3.13
C ARG A 268 -8.83 8.52 -2.66
N VAL A 269 -8.72 8.27 -1.35
CA VAL A 269 -7.69 7.39 -0.79
C VAL A 269 -8.36 6.22 -0.08
N ILE A 270 -7.93 5.00 -0.36
CA ILE A 270 -8.40 3.78 0.31
C ILE A 270 -7.23 2.95 0.83
N PRO A 271 -7.43 2.14 1.88
CA PRO A 271 -6.39 1.22 2.32
C PRO A 271 -6.10 0.16 1.25
N TRP A 272 -4.82 -0.09 1.02
CA TRP A 272 -4.33 -1.09 0.07
C TRP A 272 -4.47 -2.52 0.60
N ASN A 273 -4.79 -3.47 -0.27
CA ASN A 273 -4.89 -4.89 0.06
C ASN A 273 -4.01 -5.69 -0.90
N TRP A 274 -3.08 -6.51 -0.37
CA TRP A 274 -2.08 -7.19 -1.18
C TRP A 274 -2.58 -8.57 -1.61
N ALA A 275 -3.32 -8.64 -2.70
CA ALA A 275 -3.66 -9.93 -3.32
C ALA A 275 -2.44 -10.56 -4.03
N ALA A 276 -2.39 -11.88 -4.09
CA ALA A 276 -1.55 -12.63 -5.03
C ALA A 276 -2.23 -12.74 -6.41
N LYS A 277 -1.49 -13.20 -7.42
CA LYS A 277 -1.99 -13.33 -8.81
C LYS A 277 -3.16 -14.30 -8.91
N LYS A 278 -3.12 -15.42 -8.18
CA LYS A 278 -4.13 -16.50 -8.23
C LYS A 278 -5.46 -16.13 -7.57
N GLY A 279 -6.51 -16.14 -8.37
CA GLY A 279 -7.89 -15.95 -7.93
C GLY A 279 -8.82 -17.06 -8.42
N VAL A 280 -10.12 -16.84 -8.22
CA VAL A 280 -11.18 -17.71 -8.77
C VAL A 280 -12.37 -16.89 -9.26
N GLY A 281 -12.97 -17.32 -10.36
CA GLY A 281 -14.34 -16.94 -10.71
C GLY A 281 -15.34 -17.77 -9.91
N GLY A 282 -16.40 -17.14 -9.43
CA GLY A 282 -17.47 -17.81 -8.67
C GLY A 282 -17.14 -18.07 -7.19
N LEU A 283 -17.96 -18.89 -6.56
CA LEU A 283 -17.92 -19.19 -5.11
C LEU A 283 -17.06 -20.41 -4.76
N ASN A 284 -16.01 -20.68 -5.55
CA ASN A 284 -15.12 -21.81 -5.31
C ASN A 284 -14.32 -21.63 -4.00
N SER A 285 -14.13 -22.71 -3.24
CA SER A 285 -13.61 -22.65 -1.87
C SER A 285 -12.43 -23.61 -1.60
N GLY A 286 -11.50 -23.20 -0.74
CA GLY A 286 -10.36 -24.07 -0.37
C GLY A 286 -9.28 -24.25 -1.44
N LEU A 287 -9.25 -23.39 -2.47
CA LEU A 287 -8.26 -23.41 -3.58
C LEU A 287 -7.01 -22.57 -3.32
N ASN A 288 -6.84 -22.04 -2.10
CA ASN A 288 -5.70 -21.22 -1.71
C ASN A 288 -5.49 -19.99 -2.62
N ASP A 289 -6.60 -19.37 -3.00
CA ASP A 289 -6.68 -18.13 -3.78
C ASP A 289 -6.83 -16.91 -2.85
N SER A 290 -6.37 -15.74 -3.30
CA SER A 290 -6.38 -14.49 -2.51
C SER A 290 -7.39 -13.46 -3.00
N TRP A 291 -8.07 -13.72 -4.12
CA TRP A 291 -9.10 -12.85 -4.66
C TRP A 291 -10.13 -13.65 -5.45
N HIS A 292 -11.33 -13.10 -5.59
CA HIS A 292 -12.40 -13.71 -6.38
C HIS A 292 -13.33 -12.67 -6.99
N TYR A 293 -14.11 -13.07 -7.99
CA TYR A 293 -15.17 -12.28 -8.60
C TYR A 293 -16.39 -13.15 -8.90
N LEU A 294 -17.57 -12.54 -9.07
CA LEU A 294 -18.86 -13.25 -9.14
C LEU A 294 -19.72 -12.80 -10.33
N TRP A 295 -19.12 -12.32 -11.42
CA TRP A 295 -19.82 -11.73 -12.58
C TRP A 295 -20.92 -10.73 -12.18
N SER A 296 -20.70 -10.01 -11.08
CA SER A 296 -21.69 -9.14 -10.46
C SER A 296 -21.00 -8.21 -9.47
N ASN A 297 -21.79 -7.40 -8.79
CA ASN A 297 -21.37 -6.54 -7.69
C ASN A 297 -22.02 -6.93 -6.35
N ASN A 298 -22.60 -8.13 -6.24
CA ASN A 298 -23.34 -8.58 -5.05
C ASN A 298 -22.50 -9.35 -4.03
N GLY A 299 -21.21 -9.57 -4.32
CA GLY A 299 -20.29 -10.28 -3.43
C GLY A 299 -19.69 -9.39 -2.34
N SER A 300 -18.80 -10.00 -1.56
CA SER A 300 -18.06 -9.33 -0.50
C SER A 300 -16.70 -10.00 -0.29
N SER A 301 -15.73 -9.22 0.18
CA SER A 301 -14.43 -9.77 0.57
C SER A 301 -14.59 -10.64 1.81
N THR A 302 -13.83 -11.74 1.87
CA THR A 302 -13.67 -12.54 3.09
C THR A 302 -12.40 -12.10 3.82
N LEU A 303 -12.08 -12.74 4.95
CA LEU A 303 -10.78 -12.53 5.59
C LEU A 303 -9.63 -12.85 4.63
N ASN A 304 -9.68 -14.01 3.95
CA ASN A 304 -8.59 -14.48 3.09
C ASN A 304 -8.67 -14.04 1.63
N LYS A 305 -9.82 -13.51 1.17
CA LYS A 305 -10.02 -13.21 -0.25
C LYS A 305 -10.54 -11.79 -0.45
N GLU A 306 -9.87 -11.03 -1.28
CA GLU A 306 -10.44 -9.82 -1.88
C GLU A 306 -11.62 -10.18 -2.78
N TYR A 307 -12.67 -9.38 -2.76
CA TYR A 307 -13.69 -9.39 -3.80
C TYR A 307 -13.42 -8.27 -4.81
N SER A 308 -13.23 -8.66 -6.06
CA SER A 308 -13.13 -7.77 -7.21
C SER A 308 -14.50 -7.73 -7.91
N PRO A 309 -15.35 -6.72 -7.63
CA PRO A 309 -16.67 -6.64 -8.22
C PRO A 309 -16.59 -6.39 -9.73
N MET A 310 -17.66 -6.74 -10.43
CA MET A 310 -17.77 -6.58 -11.88
C MET A 310 -19.04 -5.80 -12.23
N ALA A 311 -18.87 -4.76 -13.05
CA ALA A 311 -19.97 -4.15 -13.79
C ALA A 311 -20.23 -5.02 -15.03
N TRP A 312 -20.95 -6.13 -14.86
CA TRP A 312 -21.06 -7.18 -15.89
C TRP A 312 -21.58 -6.67 -17.24
N GLY A 313 -22.54 -5.73 -17.22
CA GLY A 313 -23.05 -5.01 -18.38
C GLY A 313 -23.39 -3.57 -18.02
N SER A 314 -24.07 -2.83 -18.90
CA SER A 314 -24.29 -1.39 -18.71
C SER A 314 -25.06 -1.02 -17.44
N GLY A 315 -25.99 -1.88 -16.97
CA GLY A 315 -26.72 -1.65 -15.71
C GLY A 315 -25.81 -1.62 -14.48
N GLY A 316 -24.62 -2.25 -14.52
CA GLY A 316 -23.64 -2.19 -13.43
C GLY A 316 -22.90 -0.85 -13.33
N THR A 317 -23.30 0.16 -14.10
CA THR A 317 -22.66 1.48 -14.19
C THR A 317 -23.55 2.62 -13.68
N ASP A 318 -24.73 2.31 -13.13
CA ASP A 318 -25.66 3.27 -12.57
C ASP A 318 -25.17 3.85 -11.24
N GLU A 319 -25.65 5.03 -10.84
CA GLU A 319 -25.19 5.73 -9.61
C GLU A 319 -25.37 4.90 -8.33
N ALA A 320 -26.40 4.05 -8.28
CA ALA A 320 -26.61 3.13 -7.16
C ALA A 320 -25.47 2.09 -7.05
N ASP A 321 -25.04 1.54 -8.19
CA ASP A 321 -23.93 0.59 -8.25
C ASP A 321 -22.59 1.28 -7.96
N ILE A 322 -22.38 2.51 -8.46
CA ILE A 322 -21.22 3.34 -8.11
C ILE A 322 -21.12 3.54 -6.59
N THR A 323 -22.24 3.83 -5.93
CA THR A 323 -22.31 3.96 -4.47
C THR A 323 -21.96 2.65 -3.78
N LYS A 324 -22.45 1.53 -4.29
CA LYS A 324 -22.16 0.20 -3.77
C LYS A 324 -20.67 -0.14 -3.86
N TYR A 325 -20.03 0.06 -5.02
CA TYR A 325 -18.59 -0.19 -5.20
C TYR A 325 -17.74 0.63 -4.23
N LYS A 326 -18.11 1.89 -3.98
CA LYS A 326 -17.39 2.75 -3.02
C LYS A 326 -17.41 2.21 -1.59
N ALA A 327 -18.49 1.54 -1.19
CA ALA A 327 -18.67 0.99 0.14
C ALA A 327 -18.03 -0.41 0.34
N MET A 328 -17.52 -1.05 -0.71
CA MET A 328 -16.99 -2.41 -0.61
C MET A 328 -15.68 -2.47 0.16
N TYR A 329 -15.65 -3.29 1.21
CA TYR A 329 -14.47 -3.52 2.03
C TYR A 329 -13.39 -4.32 1.26
N LYS A 330 -12.12 -3.93 1.43
CA LYS A 330 -10.92 -4.46 0.74
C LYS A 330 -10.84 -4.32 -0.78
N THR A 331 -11.91 -3.90 -1.45
CA THR A 331 -11.94 -3.79 -2.90
C THR A 331 -11.02 -2.66 -3.38
N THR A 332 -10.04 -3.03 -4.22
CA THR A 332 -9.07 -2.10 -4.84
C THR A 332 -9.28 -1.94 -6.34
N HIS A 333 -9.97 -2.89 -6.97
CA HIS A 333 -10.20 -2.98 -8.41
C HIS A 333 -11.69 -3.08 -8.74
N ILE A 334 -12.04 -2.74 -9.98
CA ILE A 334 -13.35 -3.02 -10.56
C ILE A 334 -13.19 -3.62 -11.96
N LEU A 335 -13.86 -4.75 -12.19
CA LEU A 335 -13.92 -5.43 -13.49
C LEU A 335 -14.97 -4.77 -14.39
N GLY A 336 -14.60 -4.56 -15.66
CA GLY A 336 -15.50 -4.08 -16.70
C GLY A 336 -16.51 -5.12 -17.18
N PHE A 337 -17.10 -4.85 -18.35
CA PHE A 337 -18.13 -5.69 -18.93
C PHE A 337 -17.61 -7.08 -19.31
N ASN A 338 -18.49 -8.08 -19.27
CA ASN A 338 -18.17 -9.48 -19.55
C ASN A 338 -18.60 -9.89 -20.95
N GLU A 339 -17.62 -10.14 -21.82
CA GLU A 339 -17.81 -10.49 -23.22
C GLU A 339 -18.80 -9.54 -23.94
N PRO A 340 -18.58 -8.21 -23.87
CA PRO A 340 -19.46 -7.26 -24.55
C PRO A 340 -19.40 -7.42 -26.07
N ASP A 341 -18.34 -8.03 -26.62
CA ASP A 341 -18.18 -8.26 -28.06
C ASP A 341 -19.24 -9.21 -28.67
N ASP A 342 -19.92 -10.02 -27.85
CA ASP A 342 -21.00 -10.89 -28.33
C ASP A 342 -22.34 -10.15 -28.46
N CYS A 343 -22.68 -9.65 -29.64
CA CYS A 343 -23.99 -9.01 -29.87
C CYS A 343 -25.20 -9.93 -29.65
N ASN A 344 -25.02 -11.25 -29.59
CA ASN A 344 -26.12 -12.22 -29.46
C ASN A 344 -26.08 -12.99 -28.12
N GLY A 345 -25.16 -12.64 -27.23
CA GLY A 345 -24.99 -13.30 -25.95
C GLY A 345 -24.31 -12.40 -24.92
N GLN A 346 -24.12 -12.93 -23.72
CA GLN A 346 -23.40 -12.26 -22.62
C GLN A 346 -23.85 -10.81 -22.43
N SER A 347 -22.94 -9.89 -22.06
CA SER A 347 -23.34 -8.50 -21.84
C SER A 347 -23.63 -7.74 -23.14
N GLY A 348 -23.07 -8.19 -24.27
CA GLY A 348 -23.14 -7.51 -25.56
C GLY A 348 -24.55 -7.43 -26.16
N GLN A 349 -25.38 -8.44 -25.91
CA GLN A 349 -26.78 -8.49 -26.38
C GLN A 349 -27.69 -7.42 -25.74
N TYR A 350 -27.24 -6.76 -24.67
CA TYR A 350 -28.04 -5.79 -23.93
C TYR A 350 -27.59 -4.37 -24.24
N ASN A 351 -28.54 -3.46 -24.46
CA ASN A 351 -28.31 -2.02 -24.63
C ASN A 351 -27.26 -1.67 -25.70
N ASN A 352 -27.12 -2.50 -26.74
CA ASN A 352 -26.10 -2.37 -27.78
C ASN A 352 -24.66 -2.30 -27.24
N LEU A 353 -24.39 -2.97 -26.11
CA LEU A 353 -23.08 -2.92 -25.48
C LEU A 353 -21.98 -3.55 -26.35
N CYS A 354 -22.33 -4.35 -27.35
CA CYS A 354 -21.40 -4.81 -28.37
C CYS A 354 -20.92 -3.74 -29.35
N ILE A 355 -21.41 -2.50 -29.25
CA ILE A 355 -20.87 -1.35 -29.98
C ILE A 355 -19.88 -0.62 -29.06
N PRO A 356 -18.58 -0.57 -29.39
CA PRO A 356 -17.55 0.02 -28.52
C PRO A 356 -17.85 1.45 -28.05
N ASP A 357 -18.41 2.31 -28.91
CA ASP A 357 -18.82 3.68 -28.58
C ASP A 357 -19.85 3.72 -27.43
N THR A 358 -20.91 2.91 -27.55
CA THR A 358 -21.94 2.78 -26.51
C THR A 358 -21.34 2.21 -25.21
N ALA A 359 -20.43 1.25 -25.31
CA ALA A 359 -19.74 0.72 -24.15
C ALA A 359 -18.90 1.78 -23.42
N VAL A 360 -18.15 2.63 -24.14
CA VAL A 360 -17.37 3.72 -23.53
C VAL A 360 -18.27 4.71 -22.79
N MET A 361 -19.45 5.02 -23.35
CA MET A 361 -20.43 5.92 -22.70
C MET A 361 -20.90 5.41 -21.33
N HIS A 362 -21.06 4.09 -21.16
CA HIS A 362 -21.42 3.49 -19.88
C HIS A 362 -20.20 3.30 -18.97
N TYR A 363 -19.11 2.75 -19.51
CA TYR A 363 -17.92 2.38 -18.75
C TYR A 363 -17.27 3.57 -18.02
N LYS A 364 -17.30 4.77 -18.61
CA LYS A 364 -16.77 5.99 -17.98
C LYS A 364 -17.38 6.29 -16.61
N ASN A 365 -18.60 5.84 -16.31
CA ASN A 365 -19.21 6.00 -14.98
C ASN A 365 -18.42 5.28 -13.89
N LEU A 366 -17.73 4.19 -14.21
CA LEU A 366 -16.92 3.45 -13.23
C LEU A 366 -15.74 4.28 -12.69
N MET A 367 -15.30 5.32 -13.40
CA MET A 367 -14.25 6.23 -12.92
C MET A 367 -14.66 6.96 -11.64
N LYS A 368 -15.96 7.24 -11.47
CA LYS A 368 -16.52 7.82 -10.24
C LYS A 368 -16.23 6.98 -9.01
N THR A 369 -15.99 5.68 -9.16
CA THR A 369 -15.60 4.83 -8.03
C THR A 369 -14.25 5.24 -7.46
N GLY A 370 -13.30 5.71 -8.28
CA GLY A 370 -11.92 5.90 -7.86
C GLY A 370 -11.18 4.58 -7.54
N LEU A 371 -11.68 3.44 -8.02
CA LEU A 371 -10.99 2.14 -7.99
C LEU A 371 -10.09 1.99 -9.21
N ARG A 372 -9.13 1.07 -9.16
CA ARG A 372 -8.31 0.72 -10.32
C ARG A 372 -9.14 -0.07 -11.32
N MET A 373 -9.23 0.41 -12.56
CA MET A 373 -10.23 -0.02 -13.54
C MET A 373 -9.65 -1.07 -14.49
N VAL A 374 -10.26 -2.24 -14.47
CA VAL A 374 -9.95 -3.32 -15.40
C VAL A 374 -10.88 -3.20 -16.61
N SER A 375 -10.32 -3.33 -17.82
CA SER A 375 -11.07 -3.22 -19.08
C SER A 375 -12.26 -4.20 -19.12
N PRO A 376 -13.20 -4.02 -20.06
CA PRO A 376 -14.06 -5.12 -20.46
C PRO A 376 -13.23 -6.34 -20.86
N ALA A 377 -13.72 -7.53 -20.52
CA ALA A 377 -13.08 -8.81 -20.83
C ALA A 377 -13.76 -9.42 -22.06
N CYS A 378 -13.13 -9.32 -23.23
CA CYS A 378 -13.68 -9.87 -24.46
C CYS A 378 -13.45 -11.37 -24.58
N ARG A 379 -14.20 -12.01 -25.48
CA ARG A 379 -13.86 -13.36 -25.95
C ARG A 379 -12.48 -13.41 -26.58
N GLU A 380 -11.89 -14.60 -26.61
CA GLU A 380 -10.54 -14.89 -27.08
C GLU A 380 -10.18 -14.22 -28.41
N GLN A 381 -11.12 -14.11 -29.35
CA GLN A 381 -10.89 -13.57 -30.70
C GLN A 381 -11.03 -12.04 -30.82
N ALA A 382 -11.48 -11.34 -29.78
CA ALA A 382 -11.87 -9.92 -29.87
C ALA A 382 -10.94 -8.97 -29.09
N TRP A 383 -9.79 -9.49 -28.61
CA TRP A 383 -8.78 -8.70 -27.88
C TRP A 383 -8.08 -7.66 -28.76
N ASP A 384 -7.97 -7.87 -30.09
CA ASP A 384 -7.35 -6.96 -31.07
C ASP A 384 -8.34 -6.35 -32.06
N ASP A 385 -9.63 -6.42 -31.76
CA ASP A 385 -10.72 -5.86 -32.59
C ASP A 385 -11.66 -4.99 -31.73
N TRP A 386 -12.60 -5.62 -31.03
CA TRP A 386 -13.56 -4.91 -30.18
C TRP A 386 -12.86 -4.15 -29.05
N LEU A 387 -11.95 -4.82 -28.34
CA LEU A 387 -11.24 -4.22 -27.21
C LEU A 387 -10.28 -3.11 -27.64
N ASP A 388 -9.67 -3.23 -28.83
CA ASP A 388 -8.80 -2.20 -29.36
C ASP A 388 -9.59 -0.95 -29.73
N SER A 389 -10.71 -1.15 -30.45
CA SER A 389 -11.65 -0.09 -30.78
C SER A 389 -12.17 0.63 -29.53
N PHE A 390 -12.54 -0.15 -28.49
CA PHE A 390 -12.96 0.39 -27.20
C PHE A 390 -11.84 1.20 -26.53
N ASN A 391 -10.60 0.71 -26.52
CA ASN A 391 -9.47 1.40 -25.90
C ASN A 391 -9.11 2.70 -26.63
N ILE A 392 -9.18 2.73 -27.96
CA ILE A 392 -8.98 3.95 -28.76
C ILE A 392 -10.04 4.99 -28.39
N LEU A 393 -11.32 4.62 -28.41
CA LEU A 393 -12.42 5.50 -28.04
C LEU A 393 -12.35 5.93 -26.57
N ALA A 394 -11.90 5.05 -25.67
CA ALA A 394 -11.67 5.39 -24.28
C ALA A 394 -10.61 6.48 -24.15
N LYS A 395 -9.48 6.39 -24.87
CA LYS A 395 -8.45 7.45 -24.88
C LYS A 395 -8.98 8.76 -25.44
N GLU A 396 -9.74 8.72 -26.55
CA GLU A 396 -10.35 9.90 -27.16
C GLU A 396 -11.35 10.61 -26.23
N ASN A 397 -11.94 9.87 -25.28
CA ASN A 397 -12.91 10.39 -24.31
C ASN A 397 -12.34 10.54 -22.89
N ASP A 398 -11.00 10.51 -22.72
CA ASP A 398 -10.32 10.60 -21.42
C ASP A 398 -10.82 9.56 -20.38
N VAL A 399 -11.20 8.36 -20.84
CA VAL A 399 -11.65 7.24 -20.02
C VAL A 399 -10.48 6.33 -19.68
N ARG A 400 -10.20 6.26 -18.37
CA ARG A 400 -9.06 5.50 -17.84
C ARG A 400 -9.30 3.99 -17.84
N ILE A 401 -8.29 3.25 -18.28
CA ILE A 401 -8.14 1.80 -18.15
C ILE A 401 -6.75 1.54 -17.56
N ASP A 402 -6.71 0.92 -16.39
CA ASP A 402 -5.47 0.65 -15.66
C ASP A 402 -4.92 -0.76 -15.94
N VAL A 403 -5.81 -1.71 -16.31
CA VAL A 403 -5.51 -3.13 -16.51
C VAL A 403 -6.34 -3.68 -17.67
N ILE A 404 -5.76 -4.57 -18.47
CA ILE A 404 -6.44 -5.25 -19.58
C ILE A 404 -6.93 -6.63 -19.11
N ALA A 405 -8.23 -6.88 -19.14
CA ALA A 405 -8.81 -8.20 -18.94
C ALA A 405 -9.01 -8.95 -20.26
N VAL A 406 -8.73 -10.26 -20.24
CA VAL A 406 -8.93 -11.15 -21.39
C VAL A 406 -9.43 -12.53 -20.95
N HIS A 407 -10.15 -13.21 -21.83
CA HIS A 407 -10.49 -14.63 -21.72
C HIS A 407 -9.73 -15.46 -22.75
N TRP A 408 -9.44 -16.74 -22.45
CA TRP A 408 -8.77 -17.63 -23.41
C TRP A 408 -9.15 -19.10 -23.23
N TYR A 409 -9.56 -19.77 -24.31
CA TYR A 409 -10.10 -21.13 -24.26
C TYR A 409 -9.58 -22.03 -25.38
N ASP A 410 -8.43 -21.73 -25.98
CA ASP A 410 -7.82 -22.49 -27.07
C ASP A 410 -8.73 -22.72 -28.30
N TRP A 411 -9.66 -21.82 -28.60
CA TRP A 411 -10.58 -22.02 -29.73
C TRP A 411 -9.85 -22.11 -31.07
N GLY A 412 -8.75 -21.35 -31.23
CA GLY A 412 -7.88 -21.42 -32.41
C GLY A 412 -7.22 -22.78 -32.63
N GLY A 413 -7.19 -23.65 -31.62
CA GLY A 413 -6.67 -25.00 -31.68
C GLY A 413 -7.65 -26.06 -32.21
N ASN A 414 -8.85 -25.65 -32.66
CA ASN A 414 -9.94 -26.52 -33.13
C ASN A 414 -10.23 -27.71 -32.18
N PRO A 415 -10.55 -27.44 -30.91
CA PRO A 415 -10.57 -28.46 -29.85
C PRO A 415 -11.61 -29.56 -30.08
N LYS A 416 -12.76 -29.25 -30.71
CA LYS A 416 -13.79 -30.24 -31.07
C LYS A 416 -13.28 -31.36 -31.98
N ASN A 417 -12.33 -31.05 -32.85
CA ASN A 417 -11.76 -32.01 -33.81
C ASN A 417 -10.39 -32.53 -33.36
N SER A 418 -9.94 -32.19 -32.14
CA SER A 418 -8.63 -32.60 -31.64
C SER A 418 -8.62 -32.86 -30.12
N PRO A 419 -9.58 -33.60 -29.56
CA PRO A 419 -9.77 -33.70 -28.10
C PRO A 419 -8.51 -34.07 -27.29
N ASP A 420 -7.57 -34.81 -27.89
CA ASP A 420 -6.31 -35.28 -27.30
C ASP A 420 -5.05 -34.52 -27.79
N ALA A 421 -5.16 -33.26 -28.22
CA ALA A 421 -4.01 -32.50 -28.69
C ALA A 421 -2.90 -32.35 -27.62
N ASP A 422 -1.65 -32.28 -28.10
CA ASP A 422 -0.47 -32.08 -27.25
C ASP A 422 -0.60 -30.80 -26.40
N PRO A 423 -0.58 -30.90 -25.06
CA PRO A 423 -0.63 -29.76 -24.14
C PRO A 423 0.44 -28.70 -24.39
N ASN A 424 1.60 -29.06 -24.94
CA ASN A 424 2.66 -28.09 -25.27
C ASN A 424 2.27 -27.18 -26.43
N LEU A 425 1.52 -27.69 -27.42
CA LEU A 425 1.02 -26.88 -28.54
C LEU A 425 -0.05 -25.89 -28.05
N ILE A 426 -0.93 -26.35 -27.16
CA ILE A 426 -1.94 -25.51 -26.49
C ILE A 426 -1.25 -24.41 -25.69
N PHE A 427 -0.27 -24.78 -24.86
CA PHE A 427 0.52 -23.84 -24.08
C PHE A 427 1.28 -22.84 -24.95
N GLY A 428 1.86 -23.27 -26.07
CA GLY A 428 2.50 -22.37 -27.04
C GLY A 428 1.55 -21.31 -27.59
N ARG A 429 0.30 -21.68 -27.92
CA ARG A 429 -0.72 -20.72 -28.35
C ARG A 429 -1.13 -19.76 -27.22
N PHE A 430 -1.30 -20.26 -26.00
CA PHE A 430 -1.60 -19.44 -24.82
C PHE A 430 -0.50 -18.40 -24.54
N LYS A 431 0.77 -18.82 -24.55
CA LYS A 431 1.92 -17.90 -24.40
C LYS A 431 1.91 -16.81 -25.47
N ASN A 432 1.73 -17.21 -26.73
CA ASN A 432 1.71 -16.30 -27.86
C ASN A 432 0.55 -15.30 -27.76
N TYR A 433 -0.65 -15.75 -27.35
CA TYR A 433 -1.80 -14.89 -27.10
C TYR A 433 -1.49 -13.81 -26.06
N LEU A 434 -1.04 -14.19 -24.86
CA LEU A 434 -0.73 -13.23 -23.79
C LEU A 434 0.40 -12.28 -24.17
N THR A 435 1.41 -12.77 -24.90
CA THR A 435 2.51 -11.94 -25.40
C THR A 435 1.99 -10.88 -26.38
N LYS A 436 1.08 -11.25 -27.27
CA LYS A 436 0.47 -10.30 -28.23
C LYS A 436 -0.40 -9.26 -27.52
N VAL A 437 -1.25 -9.67 -26.59
CA VAL A 437 -2.07 -8.78 -25.77
C VAL A 437 -1.19 -7.75 -25.06
N TYR A 438 -0.17 -8.21 -24.33
CA TYR A 438 0.71 -7.31 -23.60
C TYR A 438 1.50 -6.39 -24.53
N ASN A 439 2.05 -6.91 -25.62
CA ASN A 439 2.81 -6.11 -26.58
C ASN A 439 1.97 -5.00 -27.22
N HIS A 440 0.68 -5.25 -27.44
CA HIS A 440 -0.25 -4.29 -28.02
C HIS A 440 -0.66 -3.19 -27.05
N TYR A 441 -1.07 -3.56 -25.83
CA TYR A 441 -1.63 -2.60 -24.87
C TYR A 441 -0.59 -1.95 -23.96
N GLN A 442 0.54 -2.61 -23.69
CA GLN A 442 1.58 -2.15 -22.75
C GLN A 442 1.03 -1.85 -21.33
N LEU A 443 0.00 -2.57 -20.91
CA LEU A 443 -0.63 -2.47 -19.59
C LEU A 443 -0.64 -3.84 -18.90
N PRO A 444 -0.72 -3.89 -17.55
CA PRO A 444 -0.91 -5.13 -16.83
C PRO A 444 -2.12 -5.91 -17.33
N VAL A 445 -2.01 -7.24 -17.33
CA VAL A 445 -3.01 -8.16 -17.86
C VAL A 445 -3.64 -8.96 -16.73
N TRP A 446 -4.97 -9.05 -16.73
CA TRP A 446 -5.74 -10.04 -15.98
C TRP A 446 -6.29 -11.09 -16.94
N ILE A 447 -5.92 -12.36 -16.78
CA ILE A 447 -6.57 -13.48 -17.48
C ILE A 447 -7.69 -14.01 -16.58
N THR A 448 -8.86 -13.37 -16.68
CA THR A 448 -9.99 -13.58 -15.76
C THR A 448 -10.68 -14.91 -15.99
N GLU A 449 -10.57 -15.48 -17.19
CA GLU A 449 -11.03 -16.84 -17.49
C GLU A 449 -10.10 -17.54 -18.46
N PHE A 450 -9.67 -18.76 -18.10
CA PHE A 450 -8.96 -19.62 -19.02
C PHE A 450 -9.03 -21.12 -18.68
N ASN A 451 -8.98 -21.95 -19.72
CA ASN A 451 -8.69 -23.38 -19.67
C ASN A 451 -8.21 -23.88 -21.06
N ALA A 452 -7.88 -25.17 -21.21
CA ALA A 452 -7.44 -25.73 -22.50
C ALA A 452 -8.59 -25.98 -23.50
N ASN A 453 -9.82 -25.58 -23.15
CA ASN A 453 -11.12 -25.87 -23.74
C ASN A 453 -11.86 -27.06 -23.08
N LEU A 454 -13.19 -26.90 -22.96
CA LEU A 454 -14.13 -27.92 -22.48
C LEU A 454 -14.22 -29.15 -23.41
N ASN A 455 -13.85 -29.01 -24.69
CA ASN A 455 -13.86 -30.12 -25.66
C ASN A 455 -12.55 -30.94 -25.66
N ARG A 456 -11.56 -30.58 -24.82
CA ARG A 456 -10.36 -31.40 -24.62
C ARG A 456 -10.59 -32.44 -23.52
N THR A 457 -9.76 -33.47 -23.47
CA THR A 457 -9.84 -34.43 -22.35
C THR A 457 -9.36 -33.83 -21.03
N THR A 458 -9.77 -34.43 -19.91
CA THR A 458 -9.33 -34.05 -18.56
C THR A 458 -7.80 -34.12 -18.41
N SER A 459 -7.16 -35.10 -19.05
CA SER A 459 -5.70 -35.24 -19.04
C SER A 459 -5.00 -34.07 -19.76
N VAL A 460 -5.53 -33.63 -20.90
CA VAL A 460 -4.99 -32.47 -21.63
C VAL A 460 -5.12 -31.19 -20.81
N ASN A 461 -6.28 -30.95 -20.20
CA ASN A 461 -6.49 -29.79 -19.32
C ASN A 461 -5.54 -29.81 -18.11
N TYR A 462 -5.36 -30.98 -17.49
CA TYR A 462 -4.45 -31.14 -16.35
C TYR A 462 -2.99 -30.82 -16.71
N GLU A 463 -2.49 -31.38 -17.81
CA GLU A 463 -1.12 -31.12 -18.26
C GLU A 463 -0.93 -29.68 -18.76
N PHE A 464 -1.94 -29.09 -19.40
CA PHE A 464 -1.93 -27.67 -19.73
C PHE A 464 -1.85 -26.79 -18.47
N MET A 465 -2.65 -27.06 -17.44
CA MET A 465 -2.58 -26.30 -16.17
C MET A 465 -1.18 -26.38 -15.55
N LYS A 466 -0.53 -27.54 -15.59
CA LYS A 466 0.84 -27.71 -15.08
C LYS A 466 1.86 -26.81 -15.77
N LEU A 467 1.65 -26.49 -17.05
CA LEU A 467 2.48 -25.56 -17.82
C LEU A 467 2.05 -24.10 -17.60
N ALA A 468 0.74 -23.83 -17.61
CA ALA A 468 0.18 -22.49 -17.61
C ALA A 468 0.36 -21.75 -16.28
N ILE A 469 0.11 -22.40 -15.13
CA ILE A 469 0.13 -21.68 -13.85
C ILE A 469 1.53 -21.17 -13.48
N PRO A 470 2.61 -21.99 -13.51
CA PRO A 470 3.95 -21.48 -13.22
C PRO A 470 4.39 -20.39 -14.20
N TYR A 471 3.96 -20.48 -15.47
CA TYR A 471 4.20 -19.45 -16.45
C TYR A 471 3.52 -18.12 -16.08
N LEU A 472 2.23 -18.14 -15.76
CA LEU A 472 1.49 -16.94 -15.36
C LEU A 472 2.08 -16.28 -14.10
N ASP A 473 2.48 -17.08 -13.11
CA ASP A 473 3.14 -16.54 -11.91
C ASP A 473 4.47 -15.84 -12.26
N SER A 474 5.23 -16.38 -13.22
CA SER A 474 6.54 -15.84 -13.64
C SER A 474 6.48 -14.56 -14.49
N LEU A 475 5.32 -14.19 -15.03
CA LEU A 475 5.19 -13.03 -15.92
C LEU A 475 4.92 -11.76 -15.13
N ASP A 476 5.84 -10.78 -15.17
CA ASP A 476 5.69 -9.50 -14.47
C ASP A 476 4.45 -8.72 -14.93
N TYR A 477 4.09 -8.81 -16.21
CA TYR A 477 2.91 -8.12 -16.74
C TYR A 477 1.57 -8.83 -16.48
N VAL A 478 1.58 -10.08 -15.98
CA VAL A 478 0.35 -10.74 -15.54
C VAL A 478 0.14 -10.39 -14.08
N GLU A 479 -0.82 -9.53 -13.84
CA GLU A 479 -1.12 -9.04 -12.50
C GLU A 479 -2.06 -10.00 -11.77
N ARG A 480 -3.05 -10.60 -12.45
CA ARG A 480 -3.93 -11.62 -11.87
C ARG A 480 -4.41 -12.65 -12.89
N TYR A 481 -4.78 -13.83 -12.40
CA TYR A 481 -5.38 -14.89 -13.21
C TYR A 481 -6.42 -15.70 -12.42
N ALA A 482 -7.41 -16.25 -13.12
CA ALA A 482 -8.36 -17.19 -12.55
C ALA A 482 -8.66 -18.32 -13.54
N TRP A 483 -8.36 -19.57 -13.14
CA TRP A 483 -8.78 -20.73 -13.93
C TRP A 483 -10.31 -20.81 -13.93
N PHE A 484 -10.88 -21.06 -15.11
CA PHE A 484 -12.33 -21.15 -15.28
C PHE A 484 -12.76 -22.59 -15.50
N GLN A 485 -13.55 -23.12 -14.56
CA GLN A 485 -14.12 -24.45 -14.66
C GLN A 485 -15.41 -24.40 -15.50
N PRO A 486 -15.53 -25.21 -16.58
CA PRO A 486 -16.70 -25.21 -17.43
C PRO A 486 -17.93 -25.93 -16.81
N VAL A 487 -17.77 -26.63 -15.68
CA VAL A 487 -18.81 -27.44 -15.04
C VAL A 487 -19.32 -28.51 -16.01
N SER A 488 -18.38 -29.31 -16.52
CA SER A 488 -18.62 -30.29 -17.58
C SER A 488 -18.01 -31.67 -17.30
N ASP A 489 -17.56 -31.91 -16.06
CA ASP A 489 -16.71 -33.02 -15.61
C ASP A 489 -15.29 -33.00 -16.22
N VAL A 490 -15.02 -32.05 -17.12
CA VAL A 490 -13.72 -31.74 -17.72
C VAL A 490 -13.26 -30.40 -17.16
N ALA A 491 -11.97 -30.29 -16.81
CA ALA A 491 -11.34 -29.05 -16.33
C ALA A 491 -11.86 -28.49 -14.99
N ASP A 492 -12.68 -29.26 -14.27
CA ASP A 492 -13.34 -28.82 -13.03
C ASP A 492 -12.45 -29.01 -11.79
N PHE A 493 -12.61 -28.12 -10.80
CA PHE A 493 -11.87 -28.22 -9.54
C PHE A 493 -12.35 -29.39 -8.66
N TYR A 494 -13.64 -29.70 -8.75
CA TYR A 494 -14.28 -30.74 -7.94
C TYR A 494 -15.03 -31.71 -8.85
N ASP A 495 -15.13 -32.97 -8.41
CA ASP A 495 -16.03 -33.93 -9.02
C ASP A 495 -17.48 -33.76 -8.52
N THR A 496 -18.40 -34.58 -9.02
CA THR A 496 -19.83 -34.54 -8.66
C THR A 496 -20.10 -34.85 -7.19
N SER A 497 -19.14 -35.42 -6.45
CA SER A 497 -19.23 -35.64 -5.00
C SER A 497 -18.72 -34.47 -4.17
N GLY A 498 -18.14 -33.46 -4.81
CA GLY A 498 -17.51 -32.31 -4.15
C GLY A 498 -16.06 -32.57 -3.72
N ALA A 499 -15.47 -33.71 -4.07
CA ALA A 499 -14.06 -33.99 -3.81
C ALA A 499 -13.18 -33.30 -4.85
N TYR A 500 -11.96 -32.89 -4.47
CA TYR A 500 -11.03 -32.27 -5.42
C TYR A 500 -10.65 -33.26 -6.52
N THR A 501 -10.73 -32.83 -7.77
CA THR A 501 -10.10 -33.54 -8.89
C THR A 501 -8.57 -33.44 -8.79
N SER A 502 -7.84 -34.19 -9.62
CA SER A 502 -6.37 -34.01 -9.75
C SER A 502 -6.00 -32.57 -10.14
N LEU A 503 -6.83 -31.95 -10.98
CA LEU A 503 -6.68 -30.56 -11.41
C LEU A 503 -6.96 -29.57 -10.28
N GLY A 504 -8.06 -29.73 -9.54
CA GLY A 504 -8.35 -28.91 -8.37
C GLY A 504 -7.30 -29.04 -7.28
N THR A 505 -6.79 -30.25 -7.05
CA THR A 505 -5.68 -30.51 -6.12
C THR A 505 -4.41 -29.78 -6.54
N TYR A 506 -4.09 -29.77 -7.84
CA TYR A 506 -2.93 -29.05 -8.37
C TYR A 506 -3.09 -27.53 -8.22
N TYR A 507 -4.24 -26.98 -8.62
CA TYR A 507 -4.53 -25.55 -8.51
C TYR A 507 -4.45 -25.06 -7.06
N LYS A 508 -4.97 -25.85 -6.12
CA LYS A 508 -4.88 -25.58 -4.68
C LYS A 508 -3.43 -25.56 -4.18
N LYS A 509 -2.64 -26.58 -4.55
CA LYS A 509 -1.27 -26.77 -4.05
C LYS A 509 -0.30 -25.71 -4.58
N ASN A 510 -0.50 -25.22 -5.80
CA ASN A 510 0.46 -24.29 -6.38
C ASN A 510 0.45 -22.93 -5.65
N ASN A 511 1.61 -22.47 -5.22
CA ASN A 511 1.77 -21.13 -4.65
C ASN A 511 1.65 -20.08 -5.74
N SER A 512 1.21 -18.88 -5.37
CA SER A 512 1.09 -17.78 -6.32
C SER A 512 1.97 -16.61 -5.91
N PHE A 513 2.48 -15.90 -6.91
CA PHE A 513 3.34 -14.75 -6.69
C PHE A 513 2.52 -13.50 -6.35
N PRO A 514 3.16 -12.45 -5.79
CA PRO A 514 2.56 -11.13 -5.64
C PRO A 514 1.87 -10.63 -6.91
N SER A 515 0.66 -10.06 -6.77
CA SER A 515 -0.06 -9.43 -7.88
C SER A 515 0.64 -8.14 -8.33
N ILE A 516 0.99 -7.29 -7.36
CA ILE A 516 1.78 -6.06 -7.53
C ILE A 516 2.91 -6.13 -6.51
N PRO A 517 4.12 -6.61 -6.88
CA PRO A 517 5.26 -6.74 -5.98
C PRO A 517 5.96 -5.41 -5.67
N GLU A 518 5.72 -4.37 -6.44
CA GLU A 518 6.41 -3.09 -6.30
C GLU A 518 6.06 -2.41 -4.96
N ARG A 519 7.06 -1.79 -4.34
CA ARG A 519 6.89 -1.06 -3.07
C ARG A 519 6.08 0.22 -3.27
N ILE A 520 6.11 0.78 -4.47
CA ILE A 520 5.26 1.88 -4.94
C ILE A 520 4.81 1.59 -6.37
N TYR A 521 3.62 2.06 -6.73
CA TYR A 521 3.09 1.96 -8.09
C TYR A 521 2.57 3.34 -8.51
N GLY A 522 3.16 3.88 -9.57
CA GLY A 522 2.63 5.05 -10.29
C GLY A 522 2.79 4.88 -11.79
N HIS A 523 2.75 3.63 -12.27
CA HIS A 523 2.84 3.30 -13.69
C HIS A 523 1.68 3.89 -14.49
N GLY A 524 1.86 3.88 -15.81
CA GLY A 524 0.90 4.39 -16.75
C GLY A 524 -0.43 3.64 -16.79
N ASN A 525 -1.39 4.27 -17.44
CA ASN A 525 -2.67 3.72 -17.85
C ASN A 525 -2.83 3.97 -19.36
N ASN A 526 -3.99 3.66 -19.94
CA ASN A 526 -4.21 3.88 -21.37
C ASN A 526 -4.07 5.37 -21.82
N LEU A 527 -4.26 6.35 -20.92
CA LEU A 527 -4.18 7.78 -21.23
C LEU A 527 -2.74 8.32 -21.21
N GLU A 528 -1.87 7.74 -20.39
CA GLU A 528 -0.47 8.17 -20.25
C GLU A 528 0.42 6.99 -19.84
N ASN A 529 1.52 6.77 -20.56
CA ASN A 529 2.48 5.70 -20.25
C ASN A 529 3.74 6.25 -19.55
N THR A 530 3.56 6.81 -18.35
CA THR A 530 4.66 7.32 -17.51
C THR A 530 4.64 6.67 -16.14
N PHE A 531 5.84 6.45 -15.58
CA PHE A 531 6.01 6.14 -14.17
C PHE A 531 6.19 7.43 -13.38
N ASP A 532 5.29 7.67 -12.43
CA ASP A 532 5.32 8.86 -11.59
C ASP A 532 5.39 8.51 -10.12
N GLY A 533 6.22 9.25 -9.40
CA GLY A 533 6.46 9.05 -7.99
C GLY A 533 7.81 8.43 -7.69
N THR A 534 8.28 8.64 -6.48
CA THR A 534 9.55 8.11 -5.96
C THR A 534 9.31 7.56 -4.56
N GLU A 535 10.10 6.56 -4.18
CA GLU A 535 10.07 6.05 -2.80
C GLU A 535 10.63 7.12 -1.87
N ASN A 536 9.87 7.47 -0.85
CA ASN A 536 10.36 8.23 0.28
C ASN A 536 10.38 7.32 1.50
N ASN A 537 11.57 6.87 1.88
CA ASN A 537 11.75 6.24 3.17
C ASN A 537 11.87 7.36 4.19
N THR A 538 10.91 7.41 5.13
CA THR A 538 10.88 8.37 6.23
C THR A 538 12.30 8.48 6.82
N GLN A 539 12.87 9.68 6.83
CA GLN A 539 14.24 9.86 7.32
C GLN A 539 14.31 9.40 8.78
N CYS A 540 15.06 8.31 9.00
CA CYS A 540 15.41 7.84 10.32
C CYS A 540 16.02 9.01 11.11
N SER A 541 15.32 9.41 12.18
CA SER A 541 15.80 10.38 13.14
C SER A 541 16.10 9.64 14.42
N PRO A 542 17.30 9.03 14.55
CA PRO A 542 17.64 8.26 15.72
C PRO A 542 17.66 9.17 16.95
N HIS A 543 17.18 8.66 18.08
CA HIS A 543 16.96 9.45 19.30
C HIS A 543 18.25 10.12 19.84
N SER A 544 19.44 9.68 19.41
CA SER A 544 20.72 10.35 19.70
C SER A 544 20.83 11.78 19.17
N SER A 545 19.95 12.20 18.27
CA SER A 545 19.84 13.60 17.81
C SER A 545 19.21 14.54 18.86
N ILE A 546 18.64 14.01 19.95
CA ILE A 546 17.88 14.77 20.96
C ILE A 546 18.72 15.08 22.21
N PHE A 547 19.90 14.47 22.40
CA PHE A 547 20.76 14.75 23.56
C PHE A 547 21.61 16.03 23.46
N SER A 548 21.44 16.83 22.40
CA SER A 548 21.77 18.26 22.47
C SER A 548 20.48 19.06 22.72
N TYR A 549 20.40 19.68 23.90
CA TYR A 549 19.39 20.63 24.39
C TYR A 549 18.19 20.05 25.17
N LYS A 550 18.36 20.00 26.50
CA LYS A 550 17.28 20.30 27.44
C LYS A 550 16.71 21.69 27.11
N SER A 551 15.52 21.75 26.49
CA SER A 551 14.45 22.69 26.86
C SER A 551 13.21 22.44 25.99
N SER A 552 12.11 22.04 26.65
CA SER A 552 10.71 22.43 26.42
C SER A 552 10.22 22.78 25.01
N GLN A 553 9.11 22.12 24.65
CA GLN A 553 8.11 22.47 23.62
C GLN A 553 8.58 22.37 22.16
N SER A 554 8.11 21.30 21.52
CA SER A 554 8.15 21.04 20.09
C SER A 554 7.26 22.04 19.33
N ILE A 555 7.86 23.17 19.00
CA ILE A 555 7.51 23.98 17.83
C ILE A 555 8.60 23.63 16.81
N GLU A 556 8.25 23.25 15.58
CA GLU A 556 9.21 22.98 14.51
C GLU A 556 10.14 24.20 14.31
N LYS A 557 11.35 24.10 14.86
CA LYS A 557 12.38 25.15 14.83
C LYS A 557 13.20 25.01 13.54
N SER A 558 12.67 25.51 12.43
CA SER A 558 13.42 25.58 11.16
C SER A 558 13.75 27.03 10.77
N PHE A 559 14.87 27.22 10.07
CA PHE A 559 15.24 28.46 9.39
C PHE A 559 15.15 28.22 7.88
N THR A 560 14.51 29.12 7.14
CA THR A 560 14.36 29.05 5.68
C THR A 560 15.03 30.24 5.03
N LEU A 561 15.77 30.01 3.94
CA LEU A 561 16.46 31.05 3.17
C LEU A 561 15.68 31.36 1.89
N TYR A 562 15.43 32.63 1.60
CA TYR A 562 14.74 33.01 0.36
C TYR A 562 15.09 34.45 -0.06
N PRO A 563 15.06 34.77 -1.36
CA PRO A 563 14.98 33.81 -2.46
C PRO A 563 16.25 32.95 -2.53
N ASN A 564 16.12 31.71 -3.01
CA ASN A 564 17.25 30.81 -3.25
C ASN A 564 16.96 30.03 -4.54
N PRO A 565 17.60 30.36 -5.68
CA PRO A 565 18.77 31.23 -5.81
C PRO A 565 18.53 32.71 -5.48
N VAL A 566 19.57 33.40 -4.99
CA VAL A 566 19.54 34.81 -4.57
C VAL A 566 20.38 35.69 -5.50
N ASN A 567 19.90 36.90 -5.77
CA ASN A 567 20.69 37.95 -6.44
C ASN A 567 21.38 38.84 -5.41
N ASP A 568 20.64 39.68 -4.70
CA ASP A 568 21.27 40.71 -3.85
C ASP A 568 21.02 40.52 -2.36
N LYS A 569 19.78 40.19 -1.97
CA LYS A 569 19.38 40.12 -0.57
C LYS A 569 18.80 38.76 -0.24
N LEU A 570 19.40 38.10 0.75
CA LEU A 570 18.95 36.82 1.27
C LEU A 570 18.18 37.05 2.57
N ASN A 571 16.95 36.55 2.64
CA ASN A 571 16.09 36.60 3.81
C ASN A 571 16.12 35.27 4.55
N ILE A 572 16.07 35.34 5.88
CA ILE A 572 16.08 34.21 6.80
C ILE A 572 14.76 34.25 7.58
N SER A 573 13.79 33.45 7.15
CA SER A 573 12.54 33.25 7.89
C SER A 573 12.73 32.20 8.98
N SER A 574 12.31 32.52 10.20
CA SER A 574 12.24 31.58 11.32
C SER A 574 11.46 32.19 12.48
N PHE A 575 10.81 31.35 13.27
CA PHE A 575 10.28 31.69 14.60
C PHE A 575 11.40 31.94 15.62
N LEU A 576 12.60 31.43 15.37
CA LEU A 576 13.77 31.67 16.20
C LEU A 576 14.44 33.02 15.88
N LYS A 577 15.10 33.58 16.90
CA LYS A 577 15.93 34.77 16.75
C LYS A 577 17.22 34.39 16.00
N VAL A 578 17.61 35.20 15.02
CA VAL A 578 18.92 35.10 14.37
C VAL A 578 19.88 35.99 15.15
N GLU A 579 20.81 35.41 15.89
CA GLU A 579 21.82 36.10 16.70
C GLU A 579 23.14 36.24 15.94
N ASP A 580 23.57 35.18 15.25
CA ASP A 580 24.81 35.10 14.46
C ASP A 580 24.53 34.40 13.14
N LEU A 581 25.10 34.90 12.05
CA LEU A 581 24.99 34.31 10.73
C LEU A 581 26.34 34.39 10.02
N ARG A 582 26.83 33.27 9.51
CA ARG A 582 28.14 33.16 8.86
C ARG A 582 28.00 32.49 7.50
N ILE A 583 28.50 33.14 6.46
CA ILE A 583 28.49 32.58 5.10
C ILE A 583 29.86 32.00 4.79
N TYR A 584 29.88 30.76 4.30
CA TYR A 584 31.06 30.01 3.90
C TYR A 584 30.95 29.57 2.44
N THR A 585 32.08 29.43 1.76
CA THR A 585 32.15 28.68 0.49
C THR A 585 32.00 27.18 0.74
N LEU A 586 31.77 26.38 -0.31
CA LEU A 586 31.78 24.91 -0.22
C LEU A 586 33.10 24.32 0.30
N HIS A 587 34.23 25.03 0.15
CA HIS A 587 35.54 24.62 0.69
C HIS A 587 35.75 25.05 2.15
N GLY A 588 34.71 25.52 2.85
CA GLY A 588 34.78 25.92 4.26
C GLY A 588 35.41 27.30 4.52
N GLN A 589 35.80 28.05 3.48
CA GLN A 589 36.31 29.42 3.64
C GLN A 589 35.18 30.38 4.07
N LEU A 590 35.36 31.07 5.21
CA LEU A 590 34.44 32.09 5.69
C LEU A 590 34.47 33.34 4.78
N ARG A 591 33.29 33.82 4.37
CA ARG A 591 33.11 34.99 3.51
C ARG A 591 32.50 36.18 4.24
N LYS A 592 31.47 35.96 5.05
CA LYS A 592 30.77 37.03 5.77
C LYS A 592 30.27 36.61 7.13
N ILE A 593 30.11 37.59 8.03
CA ILE A 593 29.47 37.45 9.35
C ILE A 593 28.43 38.56 9.50
N PHE A 594 27.24 38.21 9.99
CA PHE A 594 26.18 39.13 10.37
C PHE A 594 25.71 38.81 11.79
N LYS A 595 25.36 39.83 12.57
CA LYS A 595 24.77 39.66 13.90
C LYS A 595 23.40 40.30 13.95
N ASN A 596 22.45 39.62 14.59
CA ASN A 596 21.09 40.13 14.81
C ASN A 596 20.36 40.60 13.52
N LYS A 597 20.54 39.91 12.39
CA LYS A 597 19.92 40.27 11.09
C LYS A 597 19.22 39.08 10.44
N LYS A 598 17.97 39.28 10.00
CA LYS A 598 17.20 38.32 9.19
C LYS A 598 17.23 38.61 7.70
N LEU A 599 17.60 39.83 7.29
CA LEU A 599 17.81 40.19 5.89
C LEU A 599 19.28 40.58 5.73
N ILE A 600 20.00 39.87 4.87
CA ILE A 600 21.44 40.05 4.66
C ILE A 600 21.75 40.36 3.20
N ASP A 601 22.74 41.22 2.98
CA ASP A 601 23.20 41.62 1.66
C ASP A 601 24.35 40.70 1.20
N VAL A 602 24.16 40.07 0.05
CA VAL A 602 25.06 39.10 -0.57
C VAL A 602 25.45 39.49 -2.00
N ASN A 603 25.20 40.74 -2.41
CA ASN A 603 25.45 41.20 -3.78
C ASN A 603 26.93 41.09 -4.19
N ASP A 604 27.84 41.36 -3.26
CA ASP A 604 29.30 41.25 -3.42
C ASP A 604 29.85 39.81 -3.41
N LEU A 605 29.00 38.79 -3.18
CA LEU A 605 29.42 37.40 -3.32
C LEU A 605 29.49 37.03 -4.81
N PRO A 606 30.60 36.42 -5.28
CA PRO A 606 30.64 35.85 -6.62
C PRO A 606 29.54 34.81 -6.84
N ARG A 607 29.14 34.60 -8.10
CA ARG A 607 28.24 33.51 -8.49
C ARG A 607 28.74 32.18 -7.97
N GLY A 608 27.86 31.40 -7.35
CA GLY A 608 28.23 30.10 -6.79
C GLY A 608 27.38 29.67 -5.61
N MET A 609 27.66 28.48 -5.09
CA MET A 609 26.95 27.91 -3.95
C MET A 609 27.68 28.24 -2.64
N TYR A 610 26.90 28.63 -1.63
CA TYR A 610 27.38 29.01 -0.30
C TYR A 610 26.62 28.26 0.79
N ILE A 611 27.32 28.02 1.90
CA ILE A 611 26.74 27.49 3.13
C ILE A 611 26.58 28.66 4.09
N VAL A 612 25.38 28.88 4.61
CA VAL A 612 25.13 29.81 5.71
C VAL A 612 24.89 29.05 7.00
N LYS A 613 25.67 29.39 8.02
CA LYS A 613 25.56 28.88 9.38
C LYS A 613 24.86 29.91 10.26
N ILE A 614 23.76 29.53 10.90
CA ILE A 614 22.90 30.40 11.72
C ILE A 614 23.00 29.94 13.18
N ASN A 615 23.26 30.90 14.08
CA ASN A 615 23.44 30.73 15.52
C ASN A 615 24.42 29.60 15.88
N HIS A 616 25.47 29.36 15.08
CA HIS A 616 26.44 28.27 15.25
C HIS A 616 25.90 26.82 15.17
N HIS A 617 24.59 26.61 15.10
CA HIS A 617 23.97 25.28 15.18
C HIS A 617 23.26 24.85 13.90
N TYR A 618 22.72 25.80 13.12
CA TYR A 618 21.93 25.49 11.93
C TYR A 618 22.74 25.79 10.68
N SER A 619 22.65 24.93 9.66
CA SER A 619 23.31 25.16 8.37
C SER A 619 22.30 25.01 7.24
N LYS A 620 22.33 25.95 6.30
CA LYS A 620 21.54 25.92 5.07
C LYS A 620 22.43 26.31 3.90
N THR A 621 22.08 25.88 2.70
CA THR A 621 22.77 26.24 1.47
C THR A 621 21.94 27.21 0.66
N PHE A 622 22.61 28.15 -0.02
CA PHE A 622 21.98 28.99 -1.03
C PHE A 622 22.89 29.16 -2.25
N ILE A 623 22.26 29.41 -3.40
CA ILE A 623 22.92 29.65 -4.68
C ILE A 623 22.88 31.16 -4.95
N LYS A 624 24.05 31.78 -5.16
CA LYS A 624 24.18 33.16 -5.63
C LYS A 624 24.23 33.16 -7.16
N ASN A 625 23.26 33.85 -7.75
CA ASN A 625 23.17 34.07 -9.20
C ASN A 625 23.98 35.27 -9.68
#